data_AF-A0A239A8H1-F1
#
_entry.id   AF-A0A239A8H1-F1
#
_cell.length_a   1.000
_cell.length_b   1.000
_cell.length_c   1.000
_cell.angle_alpha   90.00
_cell.angle_beta   90.00
_cell.angle_gamma   90.00
#
_symmetry.space_group_name_H-M   'P 1'
#
loop_
_entity.id
_entity.type
_entity.pdbx_description
1 polymer ?
#
loop_
_entity_poly.entity_id
_entity_poly.type
_entity_poly.pdbx_seq_one_letter_code
_entity_poly.pdbx_strand_id
1 'polypeptide(L)'
;MQIELAASDVVILSLAAACLVGTVVLELLRVVLPDIYEWFADHAKVLREIKETGPLLERTLAQNMEQGALRDRRNAERFRLKSQLSRLEVMLTGAERDRVQVWHHLGQQAIGDSLFVAKLDNKRLADVSHKDFDSAPVIWRYQNQIRVWAPSEHQARQLLANAYPPQEGYTLRELITVSRWTGTSP
;
A
#
# COMPACT_ATOMS: atom_id res chain seq x y z
N MET A 1 77.58 -66.35 -8.76
CA MET A 1 77.05 -67.51 -8.03
C MET A 1 75.64 -67.73 -8.54
N GLN A 2 75.48 -68.60 -9.54
CA GLN A 2 74.20 -68.92 -10.18
C GLN A 2 73.51 -69.98 -9.32
N ILE A 3 72.30 -69.70 -8.86
CA ILE A 3 71.49 -70.66 -8.11
C ILE A 3 70.69 -71.43 -9.17
N GLU A 4 70.99 -72.71 -9.37
CA GLU A 4 70.14 -73.60 -10.16
C GLU A 4 68.89 -73.94 -9.34
N LEU A 5 67.79 -73.23 -9.60
CA LEU A 5 66.50 -73.56 -8.99
C LEU A 5 65.93 -74.81 -9.68
N ALA A 6 65.65 -75.85 -8.88
CA ALA A 6 64.85 -76.98 -9.33
C ALA A 6 63.41 -76.51 -9.63
N ALA A 7 62.79 -77.05 -10.69
CA ALA A 7 61.44 -76.68 -11.10
C ALA A 7 60.38 -76.83 -9.98
N SER A 8 60.64 -77.70 -8.99
CA SER A 8 59.81 -77.87 -7.78
C SER A 8 59.79 -76.63 -6.89
N ASP A 9 60.92 -75.93 -6.73
CA ASP A 9 61.03 -74.78 -5.83
C ASP A 9 60.29 -73.56 -6.39
N VAL A 10 60.25 -73.42 -7.72
CA VAL A 10 59.49 -72.39 -8.42
C VAL A 10 57.98 -72.59 -8.23
N VAL A 11 57.51 -73.83 -8.22
CA VAL A 11 56.09 -74.14 -7.96
C VAL A 11 55.73 -73.83 -6.51
N ILE A 12 56.59 -74.16 -5.55
CA ILE A 12 56.34 -73.87 -4.13
C ILE A 12 56.38 -72.35 -3.87
N LEU A 13 57.34 -71.63 -4.47
CA LEU A 13 57.43 -70.17 -4.33
C LEU A 13 56.26 -69.45 -4.99
N SER A 14 55.79 -69.91 -6.15
CA SER A 14 54.61 -69.32 -6.80
C SER A 14 53.32 -69.59 -6.03
N LEU A 15 53.18 -70.78 -5.44
CA LEU A 15 52.05 -71.10 -4.56
C LEU A 15 52.08 -70.25 -3.28
N ALA A 16 53.24 -70.11 -2.64
CA ALA A 16 53.40 -69.27 -1.46
C ALA A 16 53.13 -67.78 -1.78
N ALA A 17 53.62 -67.29 -2.92
CA ALA A 17 53.33 -65.93 -3.40
C ALA A 17 51.82 -65.74 -3.68
N ALA A 18 51.16 -66.72 -4.29
CA ALA A 18 49.71 -66.68 -4.52
C ALA A 18 48.92 -66.65 -3.21
N CYS A 19 49.32 -67.43 -2.19
CA CYS A 19 48.72 -67.40 -0.86
C CYS A 19 48.90 -66.03 -0.19
N LEU A 20 50.09 -65.42 -0.26
CA LEU A 20 50.34 -64.09 0.30
C LEU A 20 49.49 -63.02 -0.40
N VAL A 21 49.43 -63.02 -1.73
CA VAL A 21 48.57 -62.10 -2.49
C VAL A 21 47.10 -62.31 -2.11
N GLY A 22 46.66 -63.55 -1.97
CA GLY A 22 45.30 -63.88 -1.50
C GLY A 22 45.00 -63.27 -0.14
N THR A 23 45.91 -63.37 0.83
CA THR A 23 45.72 -62.76 2.16
C THR A 23 45.66 -61.24 2.11
N VAL A 24 46.49 -60.59 1.28
CA VAL A 24 46.48 -59.14 1.11
C VAL A 24 45.17 -58.67 0.48
N VAL A 25 44.66 -59.39 -0.53
CA VAL A 25 43.36 -59.08 -1.14
C VAL A 25 42.21 -59.24 -0.14
N LEU A 26 42.26 -60.26 0.72
CA LEU A 26 41.23 -60.52 1.72
C LEU A 26 41.21 -59.44 2.82
N GLU A 27 42.38 -58.96 3.24
CA GLU A 27 42.50 -57.83 4.17
C GLU A 27 42.07 -56.51 3.51
N LEU A 28 42.41 -56.27 2.24
CA LEU A 28 41.90 -55.12 1.49
C LEU A 28 40.37 -55.15 1.39
N LEU A 29 39.79 -56.31 1.10
CA LEU A 29 38.33 -56.49 1.06
C LEU A 29 37.71 -56.20 2.43
N ARG A 30 38.35 -56.66 3.51
CA ARG A 30 37.90 -56.42 4.89
C ARG A 30 37.90 -54.94 5.27
N VAL A 31 38.85 -54.16 4.75
CA VAL A 31 38.91 -52.71 4.98
C VAL A 31 37.87 -51.96 4.15
N VAL A 32 37.64 -52.38 2.90
CA VAL A 32 36.74 -51.67 1.97
C VAL A 32 35.26 -52.03 2.17
N LEU A 33 34.95 -53.25 2.62
CA LEU A 33 33.57 -53.71 2.86
C LEU A 33 32.78 -52.79 3.82
N PRO A 34 33.30 -52.42 5.01
CA PRO A 34 32.64 -51.50 5.92
C PRO A 34 32.24 -50.18 5.27
N ASP A 35 33.17 -49.54 4.54
CA ASP A 35 32.93 -48.25 3.87
C ASP A 35 31.80 -48.35 2.83
N ILE A 36 31.77 -49.45 2.07
CA ILE A 36 30.70 -49.71 1.10
C ILE A 36 29.36 -49.91 1.81
N TYR A 37 29.33 -50.66 2.91
CA TYR A 37 28.11 -50.88 3.69
C TYR A 37 27.59 -49.59 4.34
N GLU A 38 28.48 -48.76 4.88
CA GLU A 38 28.13 -47.45 5.44
C GLU A 38 27.54 -46.54 4.36
N TRP A 39 28.16 -46.49 3.17
CA TRP A 39 27.63 -45.75 2.04
C TRP A 39 26.22 -46.21 1.61
N PHE A 40 25.96 -47.52 1.55
CA PHE A 40 24.62 -48.04 1.26
C PHE A 40 23.61 -47.71 2.37
N ALA A 41 24.03 -47.76 3.63
CA ALA A 41 23.18 -47.40 4.77
C ALA A 41 22.80 -45.91 4.73
N ASP A 42 23.77 -45.04 4.44
CA ASP A 42 23.55 -43.60 4.30
C ASP A 42 22.64 -43.29 3.11
N HIS A 43 22.85 -43.94 1.97
CA HIS A 43 21.97 -43.78 0.81
C HIS A 43 20.53 -44.17 1.15
N ALA A 44 20.33 -45.31 1.83
CA ALA A 44 19.01 -45.75 2.25
C ALA A 44 18.36 -44.79 3.26
N LYS A 45 19.16 -44.19 4.15
CA LYS A 45 18.70 -43.18 5.11
C LYS A 45 18.23 -41.90 4.39
N VAL A 46 19.04 -41.35 3.49
CA VAL A 46 18.69 -40.15 2.71
C VAL A 46 17.43 -40.40 1.89
N LEU A 47 17.28 -41.59 1.30
CA LEU A 47 16.12 -41.93 0.48
C LEU A 47 14.83 -42.00 1.32
N ARG A 48 14.91 -42.46 2.58
CA ARG A 48 13.79 -42.40 3.54
C ARG A 48 13.46 -40.96 3.93
N GLU A 49 14.47 -40.16 4.27
CA GLU A 49 14.28 -38.75 4.62
C GLU A 49 13.60 -37.98 3.48
N ILE A 50 14.01 -38.18 2.22
CA ILE A 50 13.36 -37.58 1.05
C ILE A 50 11.89 -38.02 0.94
N LYS A 51 11.62 -39.32 1.14
CA LYS A 51 10.26 -39.88 1.05
C LYS A 51 9.33 -39.35 2.15
N GLU A 52 9.87 -39.08 3.34
CA GLU A 52 9.13 -38.55 4.48
C GLU A 52 8.94 -37.02 4.39
N THR A 53 9.95 -36.29 3.93
CA THR A 53 9.92 -34.82 3.83
C THR A 53 9.20 -34.31 2.59
N GLY A 54 9.22 -35.05 1.48
CA GLY A 54 8.49 -34.72 0.25
C GLY A 54 7.02 -34.33 0.47
N PRO A 55 6.18 -35.19 1.09
CA PRO A 55 4.77 -34.87 1.30
C PRO A 55 4.56 -33.71 2.29
N LEU A 56 5.48 -33.52 3.25
CA LEU A 56 5.42 -32.37 4.17
C LEU A 56 5.70 -31.06 3.44
N LEU A 57 6.67 -31.06 2.54
CA LEU A 57 7.00 -29.91 1.70
C LEU A 57 5.82 -29.56 0.79
N GLU A 58 5.23 -30.54 0.11
CA GLU A 58 4.06 -30.34 -0.75
C GLU A 58 2.87 -29.75 0.02
N ARG A 59 2.57 -30.28 1.20
CA ARG A 59 1.50 -29.73 2.07
C ARG A 59 1.79 -28.29 2.49
N THR A 60 3.03 -28.00 2.84
CA THR A 60 3.43 -26.65 3.27
C THR A 60 3.35 -25.66 2.12
N LEU A 61 3.76 -26.07 0.91
CA LEU A 61 3.63 -25.26 -0.30
C LEU A 61 2.16 -24.98 -0.63
N ALA A 62 1.29 -25.99 -0.56
CA ALA A 62 -0.14 -25.82 -0.79
C ALA A 62 -0.77 -24.85 0.21
N GLN A 63 -0.44 -24.98 1.50
CA GLN A 63 -0.90 -24.05 2.54
C GLN A 63 -0.39 -22.62 2.31
N ASN A 64 0.88 -22.47 1.91
CA ASN A 64 1.45 -21.17 1.63
C ASN A 64 0.74 -20.48 0.45
N MET A 65 0.44 -21.23 -0.62
CA MET A 65 -0.33 -20.72 -1.75
C MET A 65 -1.74 -20.29 -1.35
N GLU A 66 -2.44 -21.09 -0.54
CA GLU A 66 -3.76 -20.75 -0.03
C GLU A 66 -3.74 -19.48 0.84
N GLN A 67 -2.77 -19.38 1.76
CA GLN A 67 -2.56 -18.19 2.57
C GLN A 67 -2.22 -16.96 1.72
N GLY A 68 -1.43 -17.13 0.66
CA GLY A 68 -1.15 -16.09 -0.33
C GLY A 68 -2.43 -15.57 -0.98
N ALA A 69 -3.28 -16.47 -1.47
CA ALA A 69 -4.56 -16.12 -2.08
C ALA A 69 -5.51 -15.41 -1.09
N LEU A 70 -5.57 -15.86 0.16
CA LEU A 70 -6.36 -15.20 1.22
C LEU A 70 -5.83 -13.80 1.54
N ARG A 71 -4.51 -13.62 1.60
CA ARG A 71 -3.88 -12.32 1.82
C ARG A 71 -4.21 -11.36 0.69
N ASP A 72 -4.16 -11.82 -0.55
CA ASP A 72 -4.44 -10.98 -1.71
C ASP A 72 -5.92 -10.56 -1.76
N ARG A 73 -6.85 -11.45 -1.42
CA ARG A 73 -8.27 -11.11 -1.24
C ARG A 73 -8.48 -10.05 -0.17
N ARG A 74 -7.87 -10.22 1.02
CA ARG A 74 -7.96 -9.23 2.11
C ARG A 74 -7.36 -7.89 1.72
N ASN A 75 -6.26 -7.89 0.97
CA ASN A 75 -5.64 -6.64 0.49
C ASN A 75 -6.54 -5.93 -0.52
N ALA A 76 -7.18 -6.66 -1.44
CA ALA A 76 -8.13 -6.09 -2.38
C ALA A 76 -9.36 -5.49 -1.67
N GLU A 77 -9.91 -6.18 -0.67
CA GLU A 77 -11.00 -5.66 0.16
C GLU A 77 -10.59 -4.42 0.94
N ARG A 78 -9.41 -4.42 1.56
CA ARG A 78 -8.87 -3.27 2.28
C ARG A 78 -8.71 -2.06 1.36
N PHE A 79 -8.20 -2.28 0.15
CA PHE A 79 -8.08 -1.21 -0.85
C PHE A 79 -9.45 -0.65 -1.24
N ARG A 80 -10.43 -1.52 -1.48
CA ARG A 80 -11.82 -1.12 -1.77
C ARG A 80 -12.42 -0.29 -0.63
N LEU A 81 -12.30 -0.76 0.61
CA LEU A 81 -12.81 -0.05 1.79
C LEU A 81 -12.10 1.29 1.99
N LYS A 82 -10.78 1.37 1.80
CA LYS A 82 -10.03 2.63 1.88
C LYS A 82 -10.50 3.63 0.83
N SER A 83 -10.76 3.17 -0.40
CA SER A 83 -11.31 4.02 -1.47
C SER A 83 -12.74 4.48 -1.16
N GLN A 84 -13.58 3.63 -0.56
CA GLN A 84 -14.92 4.02 -0.13
C GLN A 84 -14.87 5.05 1.01
N LEU A 85 -14.03 4.80 2.02
CA LEU A 85 -13.84 5.70 3.15
C LEU A 85 -13.36 7.08 2.69
N SER A 86 -12.36 7.15 1.81
CA SER A 86 -11.88 8.42 1.27
C SER A 86 -12.98 9.18 0.50
N ARG A 87 -13.84 8.49 -0.25
CA ARG A 87 -14.98 9.13 -0.93
C ARG A 87 -16.00 9.66 0.08
N LEU A 88 -16.28 8.90 1.15
CA LEU A 88 -17.18 9.32 2.21
C LEU A 88 -16.64 10.52 2.98
N GLU A 89 -15.34 10.59 3.25
CA GLU A 89 -14.70 11.76 3.88
C GLU A 89 -14.85 13.02 3.01
N VAL A 90 -14.65 12.90 1.70
CA VAL A 90 -14.86 14.02 0.76
C VAL A 90 -16.34 14.43 0.72
N MET A 91 -17.27 13.46 0.72
CA MET A 91 -18.70 13.77 0.77
C MET A 91 -19.11 14.43 2.08
N LEU A 92 -18.61 13.94 3.22
CA LEU A 92 -18.86 14.49 4.54
C LEU A 92 -18.36 15.92 4.64
N THR A 93 -17.11 16.17 4.24
CA THR A 93 -16.51 17.52 4.26
C THR A 93 -17.26 18.49 3.35
N GLY A 94 -17.72 18.04 2.18
CA GLY A 94 -18.62 18.83 1.32
C GLY A 94 -19.95 19.14 2.00
N ALA A 95 -20.61 18.14 2.59
CA ALA A 95 -21.87 18.32 3.30
C ALA A 95 -21.72 19.22 4.53
N GLU A 96 -20.62 19.13 5.26
CA GLU A 96 -20.31 20.01 6.40
C GLU A 96 -20.12 21.46 5.96
N ARG A 97 -19.44 21.69 4.82
CA ARG A 97 -19.28 23.02 4.23
C ARG A 97 -20.61 23.63 3.80
N ASP A 98 -21.52 22.82 3.27
CA ASP A 98 -22.84 23.26 2.79
C ASP A 98 -23.88 23.38 3.91
N ARG A 99 -23.67 22.70 5.05
CA ARG A 99 -24.60 22.68 6.19
C ARG A 99 -24.90 24.08 6.75
N VAL A 100 -23.91 24.96 6.73
CA VAL A 100 -24.05 26.33 7.25
C VAL A 100 -23.70 27.31 6.14
N GLN A 101 -24.55 28.31 5.95
CA GLN A 101 -24.29 29.42 5.05
C GLN A 101 -24.10 30.69 5.87
N VAL A 102 -22.91 31.27 5.78
CA VAL A 102 -22.59 32.53 6.43
C VAL A 102 -22.89 33.66 5.44
N TRP A 103 -23.81 34.52 5.82
CA TRP A 103 -24.27 35.64 4.99
C TRP A 103 -23.67 36.96 5.44
N HIS A 104 -22.94 37.59 4.53
CA HIS A 104 -22.37 38.93 4.68
C HIS A 104 -23.25 39.93 3.96
N HIS A 105 -23.40 41.13 4.52
CA HIS A 105 -24.20 42.20 3.93
C HIS A 105 -23.30 43.38 3.60
N LEU A 106 -23.43 43.91 2.39
CA LEU A 106 -22.64 45.01 1.88
C LEU A 106 -23.54 46.05 1.20
N GLY A 107 -23.23 47.32 1.44
CA GLY A 107 -24.06 48.43 0.99
C GLY A 107 -25.32 48.62 1.84
N GLN A 108 -26.05 49.70 1.55
CA GLN A 108 -27.33 50.01 2.17
C GLN A 108 -28.39 49.99 1.07
N GLN A 109 -29.57 49.46 1.37
CA GLN A 109 -30.66 49.41 0.41
C GLN A 109 -31.18 50.83 0.14
N ALA A 110 -30.89 51.37 -1.06
CA ALA A 110 -31.48 52.61 -1.54
C ALA A 110 -32.58 52.35 -2.60
N ILE A 111 -33.41 53.37 -2.84
CA ILE A 111 -34.43 53.31 -3.89
C ILE A 111 -33.73 53.22 -5.25
N GLY A 112 -34.04 52.16 -6.00
CA GLY A 112 -33.44 51.90 -7.32
C GLY A 112 -32.31 50.87 -7.30
N ASP A 113 -31.88 50.42 -6.13
CA ASP A 113 -30.87 49.36 -6.02
C ASP A 113 -31.45 47.97 -6.33
N SER A 114 -30.60 47.15 -6.92
CA SER A 114 -30.83 45.71 -7.11
C SER A 114 -30.01 44.91 -6.10
N LEU A 115 -30.53 43.76 -5.69
CA LEU A 115 -29.81 42.83 -4.84
C LEU A 115 -28.93 41.94 -5.71
N PHE A 116 -27.64 41.93 -5.42
CA PHE A 116 -26.70 40.99 -6.00
C PHE A 116 -26.21 40.03 -4.92
N VAL A 117 -26.01 38.76 -5.29
CA VAL A 117 -25.44 37.73 -4.43
C VAL A 117 -24.14 37.25 -5.06
N ALA A 118 -23.08 37.21 -4.26
CA ALA A 118 -21.78 36.66 -4.64
C ALA A 118 -21.33 35.58 -3.66
N LYS A 119 -20.58 34.59 -4.13
CA LYS A 119 -19.90 33.63 -3.25
C LYS A 119 -18.51 34.16 -2.91
N LEU A 120 -18.13 34.08 -1.64
CA LEU A 120 -16.83 34.50 -1.13
C LEU A 120 -16.04 33.27 -0.68
N ASP A 121 -14.78 33.18 -1.11
CA ASP A 121 -13.89 32.08 -0.76
C ASP A 121 -12.50 32.62 -0.46
N ASN A 122 -11.88 32.16 0.63
CA ASN A 122 -10.50 32.50 1.00
C ASN A 122 -9.80 31.22 1.43
N LYS A 123 -8.97 30.68 0.52
CA LYS A 123 -8.31 29.39 0.73
C LYS A 123 -7.41 29.38 1.95
N ARG A 124 -6.66 30.46 2.17
CA ARG A 124 -5.72 30.56 3.30
C ARG A 124 -6.47 30.52 4.63
N LEU A 125 -7.54 31.30 4.77
CA LEU A 125 -8.34 31.33 5.99
C LEU A 125 -9.11 30.03 6.21
N ALA A 126 -9.61 29.42 5.13
CA ALA A 126 -10.23 28.09 5.20
C ALA A 126 -9.23 27.05 5.73
N ASP A 127 -8.03 26.96 5.15
CA ASP A 127 -6.98 26.01 5.54
C ASP A 127 -6.56 26.19 7.02
N VAL A 128 -6.42 27.43 7.48
CA VAL A 128 -6.07 27.70 8.89
C VAL A 128 -7.24 27.31 9.82
N SER A 129 -8.48 27.64 9.45
CA SER A 129 -9.66 27.30 10.24
C SER A 129 -9.89 25.79 10.40
N HIS A 130 -9.39 24.98 9.45
CA HIS A 130 -9.44 23.51 9.55
C HIS A 130 -8.31 22.92 10.40
N LYS A 131 -7.15 23.59 10.48
CA LYS A 131 -5.99 23.10 11.24
C LYS A 131 -6.11 23.38 12.74
N ASP A 132 -6.55 24.58 13.09
CA ASP A 132 -6.64 25.05 14.46
C ASP A 132 -8.07 25.53 14.73
N PHE A 133 -8.67 25.05 15.81
CA PHE A 133 -10.03 25.44 16.16
C PHE A 133 -10.15 26.88 16.64
N ASP A 134 -9.05 27.44 17.16
CA ASP A 134 -9.03 28.72 17.87
C ASP A 134 -8.26 29.84 17.14
N SER A 135 -7.50 29.56 16.07
CA SER A 135 -6.59 30.55 15.48
C SER A 135 -7.13 31.30 14.25
N ALA A 136 -8.22 30.84 13.62
CA ALA A 136 -8.92 31.57 12.56
C ALA A 136 -10.44 31.64 12.81
N PRO A 137 -11.13 32.68 12.31
CA PRO A 137 -12.58 32.78 12.44
C PRO A 137 -13.28 31.54 11.85
N VAL A 138 -14.08 30.87 12.69
CA VAL A 138 -14.77 29.60 12.37
C VAL A 138 -15.66 29.70 11.12
N ILE A 139 -16.06 30.92 10.73
CA ILE A 139 -16.87 31.20 9.54
C ILE A 139 -16.24 30.71 8.23
N TRP A 140 -14.92 30.58 8.16
CA TRP A 140 -14.21 30.18 6.93
C TRP A 140 -14.26 28.68 6.65
N ARG A 141 -14.79 27.88 7.57
CA ARG A 141 -15.08 26.45 7.37
C ARG A 141 -16.28 26.19 6.48
N TYR A 142 -17.16 27.19 6.39
CA TYR A 142 -18.46 27.08 5.77
C TYR A 142 -18.53 27.87 4.47
N GLN A 143 -19.62 27.68 3.73
CA GLN A 143 -19.87 28.49 2.55
C GLN A 143 -20.20 29.93 2.95
N ASN A 144 -19.41 30.89 2.45
CA ASN A 144 -19.62 32.31 2.67
C ASN A 144 -20.31 32.93 1.44
N GLN A 145 -21.39 33.66 1.68
CA GLN A 145 -22.16 34.35 0.65
C GLN A 145 -22.30 35.83 1.02
N ILE A 146 -22.24 36.71 0.03
CA ILE A 146 -22.35 38.16 0.22
C ILE A 146 -23.58 38.66 -0.51
N ARG A 147 -24.42 39.42 0.20
CA ARG A 147 -25.51 40.22 -0.35
C ARG A 147 -25.04 41.65 -0.54
N VAL A 148 -25.18 42.17 -1.74
CA VAL A 148 -24.75 43.52 -2.10
C VAL A 148 -25.92 44.28 -2.68
N TRP A 149 -26.25 45.42 -2.07
CA TRP A 149 -27.19 46.38 -2.65
C TRP A 149 -26.41 47.39 -3.48
N ALA A 150 -26.73 47.47 -4.78
CA ALA A 150 -26.13 48.43 -5.69
C ALA A 150 -27.07 48.75 -6.86
N PRO A 151 -26.93 49.91 -7.51
CA PRO A 151 -27.78 50.29 -8.64
C PRO A 151 -27.36 49.61 -9.96
N SER A 152 -26.12 49.10 -10.05
CA SER A 152 -25.62 48.38 -11.22
C SER A 152 -24.66 47.26 -10.83
N GLU A 153 -24.51 46.26 -11.71
CA GLU A 153 -23.58 45.15 -11.51
C GLU A 153 -22.13 45.63 -11.40
N HIS A 154 -21.74 46.64 -12.20
CA HIS A 154 -20.39 47.19 -12.16
C HIS A 154 -20.08 47.80 -10.79
N GLN A 155 -21.03 48.55 -10.21
CA GLN A 155 -20.87 49.12 -8.88
C GLN A 155 -20.87 48.05 -7.78
N ALA A 156 -21.69 47.01 -7.92
CA ALA A 156 -21.66 45.86 -7.00
C ALA A 156 -20.27 45.19 -7.00
N ARG A 157 -19.65 45.01 -8.17
CA ARG A 157 -18.28 44.46 -8.30
C ARG A 157 -17.24 45.37 -7.68
N GLN A 158 -17.34 46.69 -7.86
CA GLN A 158 -16.43 47.64 -7.23
C GLN A 158 -16.55 47.61 -5.71
N LEU A 159 -17.76 47.61 -5.16
CA LEU A 159 -18.00 47.50 -3.72
C LEU A 159 -17.43 46.20 -3.15
N LEU A 160 -17.64 45.08 -3.85
CA LEU A 160 -17.07 43.79 -3.47
C LEU A 160 -15.54 43.78 -3.51
N ALA A 161 -14.93 44.34 -4.55
CA ALA A 161 -13.48 44.40 -4.69
C ALA A 161 -12.83 45.30 -3.63
N ASN A 162 -13.52 46.35 -3.20
CA ASN A 162 -13.05 47.25 -2.14
C ASN A 162 -13.16 46.60 -0.75
N ALA A 163 -14.25 45.88 -0.48
CA ALA A 163 -14.47 45.22 0.80
C ALA A 163 -13.69 43.91 0.96
N TYR A 164 -13.48 43.18 -0.15
CA TYR A 164 -12.80 41.89 -0.18
C TYR A 164 -11.72 41.91 -1.28
N PRO A 165 -10.58 42.57 -1.01
CA PRO A 165 -9.54 42.75 -2.01
C PRO A 165 -8.84 41.42 -2.36
N PRO A 166 -8.58 41.14 -3.65
CA PRO A 166 -7.92 39.90 -4.05
C PRO A 166 -6.48 39.79 -3.56
N GLN A 167 -5.84 40.92 -3.23
CA GLN A 167 -4.49 40.99 -2.65
C GLN A 167 -4.40 40.29 -1.27
N GLU A 168 -5.52 40.25 -0.53
CA GLU A 168 -5.62 39.56 0.75
C GLU A 168 -6.02 38.07 0.60
N GLY A 169 -6.11 37.58 -0.64
CA GLY A 169 -6.42 36.18 -0.96
C GLY A 169 -7.92 35.87 -1.03
N TYR A 170 -8.78 36.89 -1.05
CA TYR A 170 -10.21 36.71 -1.31
C TYR A 170 -10.47 36.40 -2.78
N THR A 171 -11.32 35.42 -3.02
CA THR A 171 -11.81 35.04 -4.35
C THR A 171 -13.32 35.16 -4.37
N LEU A 172 -13.81 35.99 -5.28
CA LEU A 172 -15.23 36.19 -5.52
C LEU A 172 -15.65 35.28 -6.68
N ARG A 173 -16.66 34.44 -6.45
CA ARG A 173 -17.24 33.58 -7.49
C ARG A 173 -18.68 34.00 -7.74
N GLU A 174 -19.06 34.02 -9.02
CA GLU A 174 -20.44 34.13 -9.50
C GLU A 174 -21.24 35.28 -8.87
N LEU A 175 -21.30 36.44 -9.55
CA LEU A 175 -22.21 37.51 -9.17
C LEU A 175 -23.56 37.28 -9.83
N ILE A 176 -24.59 37.03 -9.04
CA ILE A 176 -25.95 36.72 -9.50
C ILE A 176 -26.86 37.87 -9.08
N THR A 177 -27.59 38.44 -10.03
CA THR A 177 -28.65 39.40 -9.73
C THR A 177 -29.87 38.63 -9.23
N VAL A 178 -30.29 38.91 -8.00
CA VAL A 178 -31.58 38.47 -7.49
C VAL A 178 -32.60 39.48 -7.99
N SER A 179 -33.24 39.19 -9.12
CA SER A 179 -34.27 40.06 -9.68
C SER A 179 -35.35 40.31 -8.62
N ARG A 180 -35.84 41.56 -8.61
CA ARG A 180 -36.84 42.12 -7.67
C ARG A 180 -37.68 41.06 -6.96
N TRP A 181 -37.58 41.03 -5.64
CA TRP A 181 -38.59 40.42 -4.79
C TRP A 181 -39.94 41.11 -5.07
N THR A 182 -40.77 40.53 -5.93
CA THR A 182 -42.19 40.85 -6.00
C THR A 182 -42.82 40.22 -4.77
N GLY A 183 -43.07 41.02 -3.75
CA GLY A 183 -43.60 40.58 -2.46
C GLY A 183 -44.94 39.86 -2.59
N THR A 184 -44.89 38.55 -2.77
CA THR A 184 -45.96 37.64 -2.43
C THR A 184 -45.35 36.54 -1.57
N SER A 185 -45.37 36.76 -0.26
CA SER A 185 -45.29 35.68 0.73
C SER A 185 -46.55 34.80 0.62
N PRO A 186 -46.44 33.48 0.82
CA PRO A 186 -47.59 32.62 1.10
C PRO A 186 -48.27 32.97 2.43
#